data_AF-B8GID9-F1
#
_entry.id   AF-B8GID9-F1
#
_cell.length_a   1.000
_cell.length_b   1.000
_cell.length_c   1.000
_cell.angle_alpha   90.00
_cell.angle_beta   90.00
_cell.angle_gamma   90.00
#
_symmetry.space_group_name_H-M   'P 1'
#
loop_
_entity.id
_entity.type
_entity.pdbx_description
1 polymer ?
#
loop_
_entity_poly.entity_id
_entity_poly.type
_entity_poly.pdbx_seq_one_letter_code
_entity_poly.pdbx_strand_id
1 'polypeptide(L)'
;MLIDQQGTGHIRITRRVNFRVILSLLGDLFTTLQDEGKDPVITLYLTQSLCADMSDNISAFIEFCNRCLAGTVSLVVIDQEP
;
A
#
# COMPACT_ATOMS: atom_id res chain seq x y z
N MET A 1 7.09 -5.63 4.06
CA MET A 1 5.66 -5.89 4.25
C MET A 1 5.50 -6.60 5.58
N LEU A 2 4.52 -6.20 6.39
CA LEU A 2 4.17 -6.83 7.65
C LEU A 2 2.65 -6.84 7.78
N ILE A 3 2.07 -7.90 8.33
CA ILE A 3 0.66 -7.93 8.75
C ILE A 3 0.64 -7.75 10.26
N ASP A 4 -0.13 -6.79 10.76
CA ASP A 4 -0.28 -6.56 12.20
C ASP A 4 -1.28 -7.54 12.84
N GLN A 5 -1.43 -7.45 14.16
CA GLN A 5 -2.36 -8.31 14.91
C GLN A 5 -3.83 -8.03 14.57
N GLN A 6 -4.13 -6.84 14.05
CA GLN A 6 -5.45 -6.42 13.58
C GLN A 6 -5.78 -6.93 12.18
N GLY A 7 -4.82 -7.53 11.47
CA GLY A 7 -5.00 -7.96 10.09
C GLY A 7 -4.82 -6.85 9.06
N THR A 8 -4.12 -5.77 9.43
CA THR A 8 -3.73 -4.71 8.51
C THR A 8 -2.39 -5.05 7.90
N GLY A 9 -2.32 -4.99 6.58
CA GLY A 9 -1.09 -5.10 5.83
C GLY A 9 -0.36 -3.75 5.72
N HIS A 10 0.93 -3.73 5.99
CA HIS A 10 1.75 -2.52 5.95
C HIS A 10 2.87 -2.66 4.91
N ILE A 11 2.90 -1.73 3.95
CA ILE A 11 3.97 -1.63 2.94
C ILE A 11 4.65 -0.28 3.08
N ARG A 12 5.94 -0.28 3.43
CA ARG A 12 6.76 0.94 3.47
C ARG A 12 7.64 1.03 2.23
N ILE A 13 7.51 2.14 1.51
CA ILE A 13 8.32 2.46 0.34
C ILE A 13 9.28 3.59 0.75
N THR A 14 10.55 3.24 0.92
CA THR A 14 11.58 4.19 1.38
C THR A 14 12.32 4.87 0.24
N ARG A 15 12.25 4.32 -0.98
CA ARG A 15 12.93 4.84 -2.17
C ARG A 15 12.10 4.59 -3.42
N ARG A 16 12.48 5.23 -4.54
CA ARG A 16 11.86 4.97 -5.85
C ARG A 16 11.92 3.47 -6.15
N VAL A 17 10.76 2.91 -6.47
CA VAL A 17 10.59 1.49 -6.75
C VAL A 17 9.80 1.36 -8.04
N ASN A 18 10.08 0.29 -8.80
CA ASN A 18 9.31 -0.01 -9.99
C ASN A 18 7.86 -0.28 -9.61
N PHE A 19 6.92 0.33 -10.32
CA PHE A 19 5.48 0.15 -10.08
C PHE A 19 5.06 -1.32 -10.11
N ARG A 20 5.68 -2.15 -10.96
CA ARG A 20 5.44 -3.60 -11.01
C ARG A 20 5.74 -4.31 -9.68
N VAL A 21 6.73 -3.83 -8.93
CA VAL A 21 7.06 -4.37 -7.61
C VAL A 21 5.99 -3.99 -6.59
N ILE A 22 5.47 -2.75 -6.65
CA ILE A 22 4.35 -2.32 -5.80
C ILE A 22 3.12 -3.19 -6.07
N LEU A 23 2.78 -3.42 -7.35
CA LEU A 23 1.66 -4.27 -7.73
C LEU A 23 1.81 -5.71 -7.21
N SER A 24 3.00 -6.29 -7.35
CA SER A 24 3.26 -7.64 -6.85
C SER A 24 3.08 -7.71 -5.33
N LEU A 25 3.69 -6.78 -4.59
CA LEU A 25 3.58 -6.74 -3.13
C LEU A 25 2.14 -6.55 -2.66
N LEU A 26 1.37 -5.71 -3.35
CA LEU A 26 -0.05 -5.52 -3.06
C LEU A 26 -0.86 -6.78 -3.35
N GLY A 27 -0.63 -7.44 -4.48
CA GLY A 27 -1.31 -8.69 -4.81
C GLY A 27 -1.02 -9.81 -3.81
N ASP A 28 0.25 -9.98 -3.44
CA ASP A 28 0.68 -10.99 -2.46
C ASP A 28 0.06 -10.74 -1.09
N LEU A 29 0.07 -9.48 -0.63
CA LEU A 29 -0.51 -9.07 0.65
C LEU A 29 -2.02 -9.23 0.67
N PHE A 30 -2.69 -8.79 -0.38
CA PHE A 30 -4.14 -8.87 -0.51
C PHE A 30 -4.61 -10.33 -0.51
N THR A 31 -3.94 -11.20 -1.28
CA THR A 31 -4.24 -12.64 -1.31
C THR A 31 -4.05 -13.27 0.06
N THR A 32 -2.93 -12.96 0.74
CA THR A 32 -2.65 -13.46 2.09
C THR A 32 -3.76 -13.07 3.08
N LEU A 33 -4.22 -11.81 3.05
CA LEU A 33 -5.29 -11.34 3.95
C LEU A 33 -6.64 -11.99 3.65
N GLN A 34 -6.96 -12.20 2.37
CA GLN A 34 -8.18 -12.92 1.97
C GLN A 34 -8.14 -14.39 2.38
N ASP A 35 -7.00 -15.06 2.26
CA ASP A 35 -6.83 -16.46 2.65
C ASP A 35 -6.96 -16.65 4.18
N GLU A 36 -6.64 -15.62 4.96
CA GLU A 36 -6.90 -15.58 6.41
C GLU A 36 -8.38 -15.29 6.75
N GLY A 37 -9.25 -15.11 5.75
CA GLY A 37 -10.67 -14.80 5.93
C GLY A 37 -10.93 -13.39 6.44
N LYS A 38 -9.98 -12.47 6.25
CA LYS A 38 -10.08 -11.07 6.69
C LYS A 38 -10.41 -10.17 5.50
N ASP A 39 -11.16 -9.10 5.77
CA ASP A 39 -11.31 -8.01 4.80
C ASP A 39 -9.95 -7.30 4.65
N PRO A 40 -9.33 -7.29 3.45
CA PRO A 40 -7.98 -6.76 3.30
C PRO A 40 -7.95 -5.25 3.58
N VAL A 41 -7.21 -4.86 4.61
CA VAL A 41 -6.86 -3.46 4.88
C VAL A 41 -5.36 -3.30 4.67
N ILE A 42 -4.95 -2.43 3.75
CA ILE A 42 -3.54 -2.22 3.41
C ILE A 42 -3.19 -0.74 3.56
N THR A 43 -2.13 -0.45 4.30
CA THR A 43 -1.57 0.89 4.44
C THR A 43 -0.22 0.98 3.73
N LEU A 44 -0.14 1.89 2.75
CA LEU A 44 1.09 2.29 2.09
C LEU A 44 1.73 3.46 2.85
N TYR A 45 3.02 3.36 3.13
CA TYR A 45 3.81 4.42 3.76
C TYR A 45 4.84 4.96 2.78
N LEU A 46 4.79 6.27 2.52
CA LEU A 46 5.71 7.00 1.65
C LEU A 46 6.37 8.14 2.41
N THR A 47 7.64 8.41 2.12
CA THR A 47 8.25 9.65 2.57
C THR A 47 7.63 10.85 1.85
N GLN A 48 7.66 12.03 2.48
CA GLN A 48 7.14 13.25 1.86
C GLN A 48 7.81 13.56 0.51
N SER A 49 9.12 13.32 0.38
CA SER A 49 9.86 13.49 -0.87
C SER A 49 9.32 12.59 -2.00
N LEU A 50 9.07 11.30 -1.71
CA LEU A 50 8.50 10.37 -2.68
C LEU A 50 7.05 10.68 -3.01
N CYS A 51 6.27 11.12 -2.02
CA CYS A 51 4.88 11.50 -2.25
C CYS A 51 4.78 12.75 -3.13
N ALA A 52 5.64 13.75 -2.94
CA ALA A 52 5.67 14.96 -3.77
C ALA A 52 6.02 14.65 -5.23
N ASP A 53 6.94 13.72 -5.47
CA ASP A 53 7.33 13.29 -6.82
C ASP A 53 6.25 12.45 -7.54
N MET A 54 5.33 11.84 -6.80
CA MET A 54 4.40 10.82 -7.31
C MET A 54 2.92 11.11 -7.03
N SER A 55 2.57 12.29 -6.49
CA SER A 55 1.31 12.56 -5.79
C SER A 55 0.06 12.15 -6.57
N ASP A 56 0.01 12.49 -7.84
CA ASP A 56 -1.20 12.29 -8.65
C ASP A 56 -1.34 10.82 -9.06
N ASN A 57 -0.22 10.19 -9.41
CA ASN A 57 -0.17 8.78 -9.82
C ASN A 57 -0.49 7.85 -8.65
N ILE A 58 0.06 8.11 -7.47
CA ILE A 58 -0.18 7.26 -6.28
C ILE A 58 -1.62 7.40 -5.79
N SER A 59 -2.18 8.62 -5.82
CA SER A 59 -3.56 8.87 -5.41
C SER A 59 -4.55 8.20 -6.38
N ALA A 60 -4.35 8.36 -7.69
CA ALA A 60 -5.18 7.70 -8.71
C ALA A 60 -5.10 6.17 -8.59
N PHE A 61 -3.92 5.63 -8.30
CA PHE A 61 -3.74 4.20 -8.09
C PHE A 61 -4.49 3.69 -6.85
N ILE A 62 -4.46 4.44 -5.74
CA ILE A 62 -5.19 4.07 -4.52
C ILE A 62 -6.69 4.14 -4.73
N GLU A 63 -7.17 5.18 -5.43
CA GLU A 63 -8.58 5.27 -5.80
C GLU A 63 -8.99 4.07 -6.66
N PHE A 64 -8.19 3.71 -7.66
CA PHE A 64 -8.42 2.53 -8.48
C PHE A 64 -8.53 1.25 -7.63
N CYS A 65 -7.58 1.03 -6.71
CA CYS A 65 -7.61 -0.11 -5.80
C CYS A 65 -8.90 -0.14 -4.97
N ASN A 66 -9.30 0.98 -4.36
CA ASN A 66 -10.51 1.06 -3.53
C ASN A 66 -11.81 0.90 -4.33
N ARG A 67 -11.81 1.17 -5.64
CA ARG A 67 -12.99 1.00 -6.51
C ARG A 67 -13.10 -0.40 -7.07
N CYS A 68 -11.96 -1.07 -7.30
CA CYS A 68 -11.92 -2.35 -8.01
C CYS A 68 -11.70 -3.56 -7.09
N LEU A 69 -11.09 -3.37 -5.92
CA LEU A 69 -10.77 -4.45 -5.00
C LEU A 69 -11.78 -4.49 -3.84
N ALA A 70 -12.13 -5.71 -3.41
CA ALA A 70 -12.93 -5.92 -2.21
C ALA A 70 -12.04 -5.78 -0.96
N GLY A 71 -11.68 -4.54 -0.62
CA GLY A 71 -10.82 -4.19 0.50
C GLY A 71 -10.56 -2.69 0.59
N THR A 72 -9.71 -2.28 1.51
CA THR A 72 -9.32 -0.87 1.70
C THR A 72 -7.82 -0.70 1.53
N VAL A 73 -7.40 0.24 0.70
CA VAL A 73 -6.01 0.67 0.54
C VAL A 73 -5.90 2.15 0.92
N SER A 74 -4.96 2.47 1.80
CA SER A 74 -4.75 3.82 2.34
C SER A 74 -3.30 4.27 2.15
N LEU A 75 -3.09 5.59 2.04
CA LEU A 75 -1.76 6.20 2.03
C LEU A 75 -1.50 6.98 3.31
N VAL A 76 -0.32 6.77 3.89
CA VAL A 76 0.23 7.58 4.98
C VAL A 76 1.55 8.16 4.52
N VAL A 77 1.65 9.49 4.56
CA VAL A 77 2.91 10.19 4.32
C VAL A 77 3.66 10.31 5.64
N ILE A 78 4.94 9.94 5.64
CA ILE A 78 5.83 9.99 6.81
C ILE A 78 7.00 10.95 6.56
N ASP A 79 7.43 11.66 7.59
CA ASP A 79 8.44 12.72 7.47
C ASP A 79 9.89 12.20 7.40
N GLN A 80 10.15 10.90 7.63
CA GLN A 80 11.52 10.37 7.71
C GLN A 80 11.80 9.11 6.86
N GLU A 81 12.85 9.23 6.05
CA GLU A 81 13.77 8.14 5.69
C GLU A 81 14.70 7.90 6.91
N PRO A 82 14.93 6.65 7.35
CA PRO A 82 15.88 6.36 8.42
C PRO A 82 17.34 6.64 8.02
#